data_AF-A0A2G6LE11-F1
#
_entry.id   AF-A0A2G6LE11-F1
#
_cell.length_a   1.000
_cell.length_b   1.000
_cell.length_c   1.000
_cell.angle_alpha   90.00
_cell.angle_beta   90.00
_cell.angle_gamma   90.00
#
_symmetry.space_group_name_H-M   'P 1'
#
loop_
_entity.id
_entity.type
_entity.pdbx_description
1 polymer ?
#
loop_
_entity_poly.entity_id
_entity_poly.type
_entity_poly.pdbx_seq_one_letter_code
_entity_poly.pdbx_strand_id
1 'polypeptide(L)'
;MKKKIYIVVGVVIFIGLVAEAWHWLNQLPEVRLALVDEDKKPIPVTNDWRVALLETVKLTPKEGIKQGVEAYFERFDLNRITGEVSPVAEATLRFNWPLDLLKPPENAPPSADHLRIKHLPEQLTFWQVKGRKTIIIPVAVMGRYGLAAGFLAINKPEKTIAGVRFYHSEDSPELGQSVLLPDFGERFIGKHLFDKRNRFALKIVQPAAKAGQNNHHDGFTIDGISGATITSSGIENAFKFWTGKEAYGSVL
;
A
#
# COMPACT_ATOMS: atom_id res chain seq x y z
N MET A 1 -41.44 -27.14 -31.07
CA MET A 1 -41.72 -25.77 -31.59
C MET A 1 -41.45 -24.67 -30.57
N LYS A 2 -41.96 -24.75 -29.33
CA LYS A 2 -41.86 -23.68 -28.31
C LYS A 2 -40.43 -23.25 -27.91
N LYS A 3 -39.47 -24.17 -27.77
CA LYS A 3 -38.07 -23.86 -27.37
C LYS A 3 -37.32 -22.96 -28.38
N LYS A 4 -37.56 -23.14 -29.69
CA LYS A 4 -36.96 -22.28 -30.73
C LYS A 4 -37.52 -20.85 -30.69
N ILE A 5 -38.81 -20.70 -30.34
CA ILE A 5 -39.47 -19.39 -30.20
C ILE A 5 -38.88 -18.62 -29.02
N TYR A 6 -38.67 -19.26 -27.86
CA TYR A 6 -38.05 -18.59 -26.71
C TYR A 6 -36.60 -18.16 -26.96
N ILE A 7 -35.83 -18.96 -27.71
CA ILE A 7 -34.46 -18.56 -28.10
C ILE A 7 -34.49 -17.34 -29.01
N VAL A 8 -35.38 -17.31 -30.00
CA VAL A 8 -35.52 -16.15 -30.90
C VAL A 8 -35.96 -14.91 -30.14
N VAL A 9 -36.94 -15.03 -29.24
CA VAL A 9 -37.39 -13.92 -28.38
C VAL A 9 -36.25 -13.43 -27.47
N GLY A 10 -35.49 -14.34 -26.86
CA GLY A 10 -34.34 -13.98 -26.02
C GLY A 10 -33.23 -13.25 -26.78
N VAL A 11 -32.93 -13.69 -28.00
CA VAL A 11 -31.93 -13.03 -28.87
C VAL A 11 -32.39 -11.63 -29.27
N VAL A 12 -33.67 -11.45 -29.62
CA VAL A 12 -34.22 -10.13 -29.97
C VAL A 12 -34.16 -9.17 -28.78
N ILE A 13 -34.50 -9.63 -27.57
CA ILE A 13 -34.39 -8.82 -26.35
C ILE A 13 -32.94 -8.45 -26.07
N PHE A 14 -32.01 -9.39 -26.17
CA PHE A 14 -30.60 -9.14 -25.92
C PHE A 14 -30.00 -8.14 -26.90
N ILE A 15 -30.33 -8.26 -28.19
CA ILE A 15 -29.89 -7.30 -29.23
C ILE A 15 -30.47 -5.90 -28.95
N GLY A 16 -31.74 -5.82 -28.54
CA GLY A 16 -32.36 -4.55 -28.16
C GLY A 16 -31.63 -3.87 -26.99
N LEU A 17 -31.36 -4.61 -25.92
CA LEU A 17 -30.63 -4.10 -24.76
C LEU A 17 -29.21 -3.64 -25.11
N VAL A 18 -28.49 -4.41 -25.94
CA VAL A 18 -27.13 -4.05 -26.36
C VAL A 18 -27.14 -2.80 -27.26
N ALA A 19 -28.10 -2.69 -28.18
CA ALA A 19 -28.23 -1.53 -29.06
C ALA A 19 -28.57 -0.26 -28.28
N GLU A 20 -29.47 -0.35 -27.30
CA GLU A 20 -29.87 0.78 -26.45
C GLU A 20 -28.74 1.20 -25.51
N ALA A 21 -28.02 0.24 -24.91
CA ALA A 21 -26.82 0.52 -24.13
C ALA A 21 -25.71 1.16 -24.97
N TRP A 22 -25.49 0.68 -26.21
CA TRP A 22 -24.52 1.26 -27.13
C TRP A 22 -24.91 2.68 -27.56
N HIS A 23 -26.19 2.92 -27.80
CA HIS A 23 -26.72 4.24 -28.13
C HIS A 23 -26.54 5.21 -26.95
N TRP A 24 -26.88 4.79 -25.73
CA TRP A 24 -26.68 5.58 -24.52
C TRP A 24 -25.19 5.87 -24.26
N LEU A 25 -24.30 4.89 -24.41
CA LEU A 25 -22.85 5.07 -24.29
C LEU A 25 -22.30 6.12 -25.27
N ASN A 26 -22.81 6.14 -26.51
CA ASN A 26 -22.41 7.13 -27.53
C ASN A 26 -23.06 8.51 -27.34
N GLN A 27 -24.08 8.61 -26.49
CA GLN A 27 -24.67 9.89 -26.09
C GLN A 27 -24.03 10.47 -24.84
N LEU A 28 -23.18 9.70 -24.13
CA LEU A 28 -22.41 10.25 -23.05
C LEU A 28 -21.55 11.38 -23.63
N PRO A 29 -21.67 12.62 -23.13
CA PRO A 29 -20.76 13.68 -23.54
C PRO A 29 -19.34 13.18 -23.31
N GLU A 30 -18.41 13.46 -24.24
CA GLU A 30 -16.99 13.23 -23.96
C GLU A 30 -16.73 13.81 -22.58
N VAL A 31 -16.26 12.97 -21.66
CA VAL A 31 -15.93 13.41 -20.31
C VAL A 31 -14.76 14.38 -20.47
N ARG A 32 -15.06 15.65 -20.73
CA ARG A 32 -14.22 16.77 -20.33
C ARG A 32 -14.27 16.72 -18.82
N LEU A 33 -13.43 15.86 -18.26
CA LEU A 33 -12.94 15.98 -16.89
C LEU A 33 -12.71 17.47 -16.70
N ALA A 34 -13.51 18.09 -15.83
CA ALA A 34 -13.31 19.47 -15.46
C ALA A 34 -11.81 19.63 -15.19
N LEU A 35 -11.18 20.52 -15.97
CA LEU A 35 -9.75 20.76 -15.90
C LEU A 35 -9.47 21.38 -14.54
N VAL A 36 -9.26 20.52 -13.55
CA VAL A 36 -8.31 20.77 -12.49
C VAL A 36 -6.99 21.05 -13.21
N ASP A 37 -6.32 22.17 -12.88
CA ASP A 37 -4.97 22.49 -13.37
C ASP A 37 -4.13 21.20 -13.36
N GLU A 38 -3.35 20.91 -14.41
CA GLU A 38 -2.62 19.63 -14.49
C GLU A 38 -1.75 19.37 -13.25
N ASP A 39 -1.21 20.43 -12.69
CA ASP A 39 -0.43 20.55 -11.46
C ASP A 39 -1.25 20.32 -10.17
N LYS A 40 -2.58 20.34 -10.26
CA LYS A 40 -3.53 20.02 -9.18
C LYS A 40 -4.29 18.73 -9.41
N LYS A 41 -4.19 18.10 -10.58
CA LYS A 41 -4.73 16.75 -10.78
C LYS A 41 -3.98 15.84 -9.82
N PRO A 42 -4.66 15.10 -8.91
CA PRO A 42 -3.99 14.01 -8.24
C PRO A 42 -3.42 13.15 -9.37
N ILE A 43 -2.10 12.96 -9.35
CA ILE A 43 -1.42 12.05 -10.27
C ILE A 43 -2.27 10.78 -10.20
N PRO A 44 -2.87 10.31 -11.32
CA PRO A 44 -3.66 9.09 -11.28
C PRO A 44 -2.78 8.09 -10.56
N VAL A 45 -3.33 7.41 -9.55
CA VAL A 45 -2.61 6.35 -8.85
C VAL A 45 -2.31 5.31 -9.92
N THR A 46 -1.21 5.49 -10.64
CA THR A 46 -0.54 4.40 -11.30
C THR A 46 -0.28 3.51 -10.11
N ASN A 47 -0.94 2.34 -10.06
CA ASN A 47 -0.65 1.25 -9.13
C ASN A 47 0.81 0.73 -9.31
N ASP A 48 1.70 1.59 -9.79
CA ASP A 48 3.12 1.39 -9.96
C ASP A 48 3.79 1.66 -8.62
N TRP A 49 4.12 0.56 -7.96
CA TRP A 49 4.84 0.57 -6.70
C TRP A 49 6.16 1.37 -6.76
N ARG A 50 6.77 1.55 -7.95
CA ARG A 50 8.03 2.31 -8.10
C ARG A 50 7.85 3.80 -7.80
N VAL A 51 6.71 4.36 -8.19
CA VAL A 51 6.37 5.75 -7.88
C VAL A 51 6.20 5.89 -6.37
N ALA A 52 5.46 4.97 -5.74
CA ALA A 52 5.30 5.00 -4.29
C ALA A 52 6.61 4.78 -3.54
N LEU A 53 7.53 3.95 -4.04
CA LEU A 53 8.86 3.78 -3.46
C LEU A 53 9.65 5.10 -3.44
N LEU A 54 9.63 5.85 -4.54
CA LEU A 54 10.25 7.18 -4.65
C LEU A 54 9.59 8.19 -3.70
N GLU A 55 8.26 8.24 -3.70
CA GLU A 55 7.47 9.15 -2.86
C GLU A 55 7.65 8.88 -1.36
N THR A 56 7.85 7.62 -0.96
CA THR A 56 8.06 7.22 0.44
C THR A 56 9.21 7.99 1.09
N VAL A 57 10.24 8.34 0.32
CA VAL A 57 11.42 9.08 0.80
C VAL A 57 11.61 10.43 0.10
N LYS A 58 10.54 10.95 -0.51
CA LYS A 58 10.46 12.25 -1.19
C LYS A 58 11.59 12.46 -2.21
N LEU A 59 11.90 11.42 -3.00
CA LEU A 59 12.86 11.50 -4.09
C LEU A 59 12.14 11.70 -5.42
N THR A 60 12.65 12.60 -6.24
CA THR A 60 12.10 12.90 -7.56
C THR A 60 13.07 12.38 -8.63
N PRO A 61 12.63 11.50 -9.55
CA PRO A 61 13.48 11.03 -10.63
C PRO A 61 13.81 12.18 -11.60
N LYS A 62 15.07 12.27 -12.04
CA LYS A 62 15.49 13.27 -13.04
C LYS A 62 15.09 12.91 -14.48
N GLU A 63 14.95 11.61 -14.73
CA GLU A 63 14.63 11.04 -16.04
C GLU A 63 13.32 10.24 -15.93
N GLY A 64 13.37 8.92 -16.16
CA GLY A 64 12.25 8.01 -16.00
C GLY A 64 12.16 7.36 -14.63
N ILE A 65 10.98 6.81 -14.32
CA ILE A 65 10.69 6.13 -13.04
C ILE A 65 11.66 4.96 -12.80
N LYS A 66 11.90 4.12 -13.82
CA LYS A 66 12.82 2.97 -13.71
C LYS A 66 14.23 3.44 -13.37
N GLN A 67 14.76 4.36 -14.17
CA GLN A 67 16.09 4.93 -14.00
C GLN A 67 16.25 5.61 -12.65
N GLY A 68 15.23 6.36 -12.21
CA GLY A 68 15.22 6.99 -10.90
C GLY A 68 15.30 5.98 -9.76
N VAL A 69 14.51 4.90 -9.82
CA VAL A 69 14.58 3.85 -8.78
C VAL A 69 15.96 3.19 -8.78
N GLU A 70 16.50 2.81 -9.94
CA GLU A 70 17.85 2.23 -10.02
C GLU A 70 18.95 3.21 -9.56
N ALA A 71 18.76 4.51 -9.78
CA ALA A 71 19.70 5.53 -9.34
C ALA A 71 19.70 5.73 -7.83
N TYR A 72 18.55 5.57 -7.16
CA TYR A 72 18.39 5.91 -5.75
C TYR A 72 18.35 4.73 -4.78
N PHE A 73 18.04 3.53 -5.24
CA PHE A 73 17.83 2.38 -4.36
C PHE A 73 18.70 1.19 -4.74
N GLU A 74 19.08 0.43 -3.72
CA GLU A 74 19.60 -0.93 -3.84
C GLU A 74 18.53 -1.88 -3.34
N ARG A 75 18.32 -3.01 -4.00
CA ARG A 75 17.35 -4.03 -3.61
C ARG A 75 18.06 -5.25 -3.05
N PHE A 76 17.44 -5.84 -2.04
CA PHE A 76 17.92 -7.04 -1.38
C PHE A 76 16.76 -8.01 -1.16
N ASP A 77 17.08 -9.29 -1.08
CA ASP A 77 16.18 -10.32 -0.58
C ASP A 77 16.70 -10.82 0.77
N LEU A 78 15.80 -10.85 1.75
CA LEU A 78 16.01 -11.40 3.08
C LEU A 78 15.40 -12.80 3.14
N ASN A 79 16.21 -13.81 3.42
CA ASN A 79 15.68 -15.09 3.89
C ASN A 79 15.22 -14.92 5.34
N ARG A 80 13.90 -14.85 5.56
CA ARG A 80 13.32 -14.61 6.90
C ARG A 80 13.54 -15.75 7.90
N ILE A 81 13.94 -16.92 7.42
CA ILE A 81 14.20 -18.10 8.27
C ILE A 81 15.66 -18.11 8.73
N THR A 82 16.61 -17.88 7.81
CA THR A 82 18.05 -17.92 8.11
C THR A 82 18.62 -16.56 8.54
N GLY A 83 17.95 -15.46 8.18
CA GLY A 83 18.45 -14.10 8.34
C GLY A 83 19.45 -13.67 7.26
N GLU A 84 19.74 -14.52 6.28
CA GLU A 84 20.66 -14.21 5.18
C GLU A 84 20.08 -13.11 4.28
N VAL A 85 20.93 -12.14 3.90
CA VAL A 85 20.58 -11.04 3.01
C VAL A 85 21.42 -11.14 1.74
N SER A 86 20.75 -11.18 0.59
CA SER A 86 21.37 -11.27 -0.73
C SER A 86 21.04 -10.05 -1.58
N PRO A 87 22.01 -9.43 -2.29
CA PRO A 87 21.74 -8.32 -3.20
C PRO A 87 20.98 -8.79 -4.44
N VAL A 88 20.12 -7.92 -4.97
CA VAL A 88 19.38 -8.14 -6.22
C VAL A 88 19.90 -7.17 -7.28
N ALA A 89 20.16 -7.66 -8.49
CA ALA A 89 20.86 -6.91 -9.55
C ALA A 89 20.11 -5.64 -10.00
N GLU A 90 18.78 -5.68 -10.08
CA GLU A 90 17.94 -4.55 -10.47
C GLU A 90 16.98 -4.20 -9.32
N ALA A 91 16.99 -2.94 -8.89
CA ALA A 91 16.05 -2.46 -7.88
C ALA A 91 14.58 -2.55 -8.35
N THR A 92 14.36 -2.51 -9.67
CA THR A 92 13.06 -2.54 -10.34
C THR A 92 12.65 -3.91 -10.86
N LEU A 93 13.36 -4.98 -10.51
CA LEU A 93 12.99 -6.34 -10.87
C LEU A 93 11.53 -6.61 -10.49
N ARG A 94 10.87 -7.51 -11.23
CA ARG A 94 9.44 -7.79 -11.04
C ARG A 94 9.09 -8.00 -9.56
N PHE A 95 8.08 -7.26 -9.11
CA PHE A 95 7.59 -7.26 -7.75
C PHE A 95 6.07 -7.20 -7.81
N ASN A 96 5.40 -8.29 -7.45
CA ASN A 96 3.95 -8.46 -7.62
C ASN A 96 3.24 -8.51 -6.26
N TRP A 97 3.53 -7.51 -5.44
CA TRP A 97 2.95 -7.31 -4.11
C TRP A 97 1.67 -6.46 -4.19
N PRO A 98 0.64 -6.72 -3.37
CA PRO A 98 0.53 -7.80 -2.38
C PRO A 98 0.01 -9.12 -2.99
N LEU A 99 -0.21 -9.18 -4.31
CA LEU A 99 -0.89 -10.32 -4.95
C LEU A 99 -0.19 -11.66 -4.71
N ASP A 100 1.14 -11.68 -4.62
CA ASP A 100 1.88 -12.91 -4.34
C ASP A 100 1.59 -13.49 -2.95
N LEU A 101 1.15 -12.68 -1.99
CA LEU A 101 0.71 -13.13 -0.66
C LEU A 101 -0.64 -13.84 -0.67
N LEU A 102 -1.41 -13.69 -1.75
CA LEU A 102 -2.75 -14.27 -1.90
C LEU A 102 -2.75 -15.58 -2.70
N LYS A 103 -1.57 -16.02 -3.17
CA LYS A 103 -1.42 -17.25 -3.97
C LYS A 103 -0.99 -18.41 -3.08
N PRO A 104 -1.17 -19.67 -3.52
CA PRO A 104 -0.57 -20.82 -2.85
C PRO A 104 0.96 -20.72 -2.79
N PRO A 105 1.62 -21.44 -1.85
CA PRO A 105 1.03 -22.31 -0.83
C PRO A 105 0.37 -21.53 0.33
N GLU A 106 -0.66 -22.12 0.95
CA GLU A 106 -1.34 -21.54 2.12
C GLU A 106 -0.55 -21.82 3.41
N ASN A 107 0.61 -21.19 3.55
CA ASN A 107 1.58 -21.43 4.64
C ASN A 107 1.86 -20.18 5.49
N ALA A 108 1.01 -19.15 5.43
CA ALA A 108 1.12 -18.01 6.32
C ALA A 108 1.03 -18.47 7.80
N PRO A 109 1.90 -17.95 8.69
CA PRO A 109 1.88 -18.34 10.09
C PRO A 109 0.65 -17.73 10.81
N PRO A 110 0.17 -18.33 11.92
CA PRO A 110 -0.97 -17.81 12.68
C PRO A 110 -0.77 -16.36 13.19
N SER A 111 0.48 -15.96 13.41
CA SER A 111 0.88 -14.58 13.75
C SER A 111 0.51 -13.55 12.67
N ALA A 112 0.23 -13.99 11.44
CA ALA A 112 -0.19 -13.18 10.30
C ALA A 112 -1.69 -13.24 10.01
N ASP A 113 -2.50 -13.94 10.83
CA ASP A 113 -3.93 -14.17 10.56
C ASP A 113 -4.70 -12.85 10.38
N HIS A 114 -4.35 -11.80 11.12
CA HIS A 114 -4.97 -10.47 11.00
C HIS A 114 -4.72 -9.79 9.65
N LEU A 115 -3.72 -10.23 8.88
CA LEU A 115 -3.45 -9.76 7.52
C LEU A 115 -4.30 -10.47 6.47
N ARG A 116 -4.90 -11.63 6.82
CA ARG A 116 -5.65 -12.53 5.92
C ARG A 116 -4.90 -12.83 4.61
N ILE A 117 -3.58 -12.93 4.71
CA ILE A 117 -2.73 -13.41 3.63
C ILE A 117 -2.73 -14.94 3.64
N LYS A 118 -2.50 -15.55 2.48
CA LYS A 118 -2.42 -17.00 2.34
C LYS A 118 -1.00 -17.51 2.47
N HIS A 119 -0.07 -16.78 1.88
CA HIS A 119 1.33 -17.16 1.75
C HIS A 119 2.22 -16.11 2.37
N LEU A 120 3.23 -16.57 3.13
CA LEU A 120 4.35 -15.73 3.56
C LEU A 120 5.66 -16.29 2.97
N PRO A 121 6.19 -15.67 1.91
CA PRO A 121 7.43 -16.11 1.27
C PRO A 121 8.59 -16.22 2.25
N GLU A 122 9.47 -17.20 2.06
CA GLU A 122 10.71 -17.27 2.84
C GLU A 122 11.67 -16.13 2.47
N GLN A 123 11.68 -15.75 1.19
CA GLN A 123 12.46 -14.63 0.66
C GLN A 123 11.60 -13.37 0.65
N LEU A 124 11.99 -12.37 1.43
CA LEU A 124 11.32 -11.09 1.56
C LEU A 124 12.17 -9.98 0.93
N THR A 125 11.65 -9.36 -0.12
CA THR A 125 12.30 -8.23 -0.77
C THR A 125 12.24 -6.97 0.11
N PHE A 126 13.33 -6.21 0.16
CA PHE A 126 13.36 -4.84 0.68
C PHE A 126 14.34 -3.97 -0.12
N TRP A 127 14.31 -2.65 0.13
CA TRP A 127 15.22 -1.69 -0.49
C TRP A 127 16.02 -0.94 0.56
N GLN A 128 17.20 -0.47 0.17
CA GLN A 128 17.98 0.51 0.90
C GLN A 128 18.18 1.74 0.03
N VAL A 129 18.09 2.92 0.63
CA VAL A 129 18.35 4.19 -0.08
C VAL A 129 19.86 4.41 -0.18
N LYS A 130 20.38 4.59 -1.39
CA LYS A 130 21.81 4.86 -1.62
C LYS A 130 22.24 6.12 -0.89
N GLY A 131 23.35 6.02 -0.15
CA GLY A 131 23.89 7.14 0.63
C GLY A 131 23.09 7.50 1.89
N ARG A 132 22.04 6.74 2.26
CA ARG A 132 21.31 6.92 3.54
C ARG A 132 21.23 5.61 4.30
N LYS A 133 21.16 5.69 5.63
CA LYS A 133 20.87 4.53 6.49
C LYS A 133 19.36 4.32 6.60
N THR A 134 18.67 4.23 5.47
CA THR A 134 17.21 4.09 5.41
C THR A 134 16.87 2.81 4.66
N ILE A 135 16.15 1.92 5.34
CA ILE A 135 15.59 0.70 4.77
C ILE A 135 14.12 0.95 4.44
N ILE A 136 13.65 0.41 3.32
CA ILE A 136 12.26 0.47 2.90
C ILE A 136 11.74 -0.95 2.73
N ILE A 137 10.71 -1.29 3.51
CA ILE A 137 10.06 -2.59 3.45
C ILE A 137 8.67 -2.45 2.83
N PRO A 138 8.26 -3.38 1.95
CA PRO A 138 6.88 -3.45 1.52
C PRO A 138 6.01 -3.98 2.67
N VAL A 139 4.82 -3.41 2.79
CA VAL A 139 3.83 -3.79 3.80
C VAL A 139 2.52 -4.10 3.11
N ALA A 140 1.88 -5.19 3.53
CA ALA A 140 0.49 -5.48 3.19
C ALA A 140 -0.36 -5.31 4.45
N VAL A 141 -1.52 -4.69 4.31
CA VAL A 141 -2.39 -4.30 5.40
C VAL A 141 -3.81 -4.76 5.08
N MET A 142 -4.48 -5.39 6.05
CA MET A 142 -5.90 -5.68 5.91
C MET A 142 -6.74 -4.50 6.41
N GLY A 143 -7.48 -3.88 5.49
CA GLY A 143 -8.50 -2.89 5.79
C GLY A 143 -9.84 -3.53 6.15
N ARG A 144 -10.93 -2.76 6.07
CA ARG A 144 -12.27 -3.29 6.34
C ARG A 144 -12.74 -4.25 5.25
N TYR A 145 -12.54 -3.88 3.99
CA TYR A 145 -13.08 -4.62 2.85
C TYR A 145 -12.05 -5.43 2.08
N GLY A 146 -10.77 -5.07 2.16
CA GLY A 146 -9.73 -5.81 1.46
C GLY A 146 -8.32 -5.35 1.79
N LEU A 147 -7.36 -5.82 0.98
CA LEU A 147 -5.95 -5.54 1.19
C LEU A 147 -5.58 -4.13 0.71
N ALA A 148 -4.67 -3.51 1.45
CA ALA A 148 -3.90 -2.36 1.02
C ALA A 148 -2.42 -2.72 1.00
N ALA A 149 -1.66 -2.08 0.12
CA ALA A 149 -0.23 -2.26 0.02
C ALA A 149 0.50 -0.94 -0.11
N GLY A 150 1.68 -0.91 0.50
CA GLY A 150 2.52 0.26 0.55
C GLY A 150 3.94 -0.06 0.97
N PHE A 151 4.66 1.00 1.30
CA PHE A 151 6.01 0.96 1.78
C PHE A 151 6.13 1.67 3.13
N LEU A 152 6.99 1.13 3.98
CA LEU A 152 7.41 1.71 5.24
C LEU A 152 8.92 1.92 5.19
N ALA A 153 9.34 3.18 5.15
CA ALA A 153 10.75 3.55 5.23
C ALA A 153 11.15 3.82 6.68
N ILE A 154 12.28 3.26 7.10
CA ILE A 154 12.76 3.25 8.47
C ILE A 154 14.24 3.64 8.48
N ASN A 155 14.57 4.67 9.27
CA ASN A 155 15.95 5.07 9.50
C ASN A 155 16.61 4.16 10.55
N LYS A 156 17.85 3.75 10.27
CA LYS A 156 18.71 2.98 11.17
C LYS A 156 19.79 3.86 11.79
N PRO A 157 20.19 3.61 13.05
CA PRO A 157 19.72 2.52 13.93
C PRO A 157 18.49 2.87 14.78
N GLU A 158 17.96 4.09 14.67
CA GLU A 158 16.98 4.66 15.60
C GLU A 158 15.55 4.08 15.47
N LYS A 159 15.29 3.31 14.39
CA LYS A 159 13.97 2.74 14.06
C LYS A 159 12.87 3.79 14.01
N THR A 160 13.23 4.99 13.55
CA THR A 160 12.32 6.10 13.26
C THR A 160 11.76 5.95 11.86
N ILE A 161 10.48 6.25 11.68
CA ILE A 161 9.82 6.19 10.40
C ILE A 161 10.30 7.37 9.55
N ALA A 162 10.90 7.07 8.41
CA ALA A 162 11.34 8.04 7.41
C ALA A 162 10.22 8.41 6.44
N GLY A 163 9.23 7.53 6.27
CA GLY A 163 8.05 7.78 5.46
C GLY A 163 7.19 6.54 5.26
N VAL A 164 5.94 6.78 4.87
CA VAL A 164 4.94 5.75 4.57
C VAL A 164 4.23 6.15 3.28
N ARG A 165 4.06 5.22 2.35
CA ARG A 165 3.29 5.46 1.13
C ARG A 165 2.54 4.22 0.69
N PHE A 166 1.21 4.31 0.63
CA PHE A 166 0.37 3.28 0.03
C PHE A 166 0.13 3.57 -1.45
N TYR A 167 0.08 2.52 -2.26
CA TYR A 167 -0.18 2.60 -3.71
C TYR A 167 -1.35 1.73 -4.15
N HIS A 168 -1.90 0.93 -3.24
CA HIS A 168 -3.05 0.07 -3.51
C HIS A 168 -3.93 -0.04 -2.27
N SER A 169 -5.25 -0.02 -2.45
CA SER A 169 -6.24 -0.26 -1.40
C SER A 169 -7.55 -0.75 -2.01
N GLU A 170 -8.08 -1.86 -1.50
CA GLU A 170 -9.40 -2.40 -1.84
C GLU A 170 -10.50 -1.93 -0.88
N ASP A 171 -10.20 -0.97 0.01
CA ASP A 171 -11.18 -0.41 0.96
C ASP A 171 -12.15 0.58 0.27
N SER A 172 -13.10 1.14 1.01
CA SER A 172 -14.06 2.11 0.46
C SER A 172 -13.39 3.46 0.11
N PRO A 173 -13.71 4.09 -1.03
CA PRO A 173 -13.14 5.37 -1.46
C PRO A 173 -13.22 6.48 -0.40
N GLU A 174 -14.38 6.63 0.24
CA GLU A 174 -14.65 7.72 1.20
C GLU A 174 -14.03 7.49 2.59
N LEU A 175 -13.47 6.30 2.85
CA LEU A 175 -12.95 5.92 4.17
C LEU A 175 -11.54 5.35 4.02
N GLY A 176 -11.41 4.03 3.91
CA GLY A 176 -10.11 3.36 3.97
C GLY A 176 -9.18 3.62 2.79
N GLN A 177 -9.65 4.08 1.63
CA GLN A 177 -8.74 4.50 0.54
C GLN A 177 -8.02 5.82 0.84
N SER A 178 -8.42 6.57 1.88
CA SER A 178 -7.70 7.77 2.31
C SER A 178 -6.23 7.48 2.70
N VAL A 179 -5.86 6.21 2.92
CA VAL A 179 -4.45 5.80 3.09
C VAL A 179 -3.57 6.10 1.87
N LEU A 180 -4.17 6.23 0.69
CA LEU A 180 -3.51 6.55 -0.57
C LEU A 180 -3.23 8.05 -0.71
N LEU A 181 -3.68 8.89 0.21
CA LEU A 181 -3.38 10.33 0.21
C LEU A 181 -1.98 10.58 0.81
N PRO A 182 -1.16 11.47 0.22
CA PRO A 182 0.18 11.77 0.74
C PRO A 182 0.18 12.20 2.21
N ASP A 183 -0.74 13.09 2.59
CA ASP A 183 -0.86 13.65 3.95
C ASP A 183 -1.02 12.57 5.04
N PHE A 184 -1.59 11.41 4.71
CA PHE A 184 -1.71 10.32 5.67
C PHE A 184 -0.32 9.74 6.01
N GLY A 185 0.51 9.49 5.00
CA GLY A 185 1.86 8.97 5.17
C GLY A 185 2.80 9.95 5.88
N GLU A 186 2.60 11.25 5.70
CA GLU A 186 3.41 12.30 6.34
C GLU A 186 3.26 12.32 7.86
N ARG A 187 2.10 11.91 8.40
CA ARG A 187 1.83 11.85 9.85
C ARG A 187 2.78 10.92 10.60
N PHE A 188 3.34 9.93 9.91
CA PHE A 188 4.24 8.94 10.49
C PHE A 188 5.67 9.43 10.60
N ILE A 189 6.08 10.43 9.81
CA ILE A 189 7.49 10.83 9.72
C ILE A 189 8.02 11.30 11.09
N GLY A 190 9.16 10.77 11.50
CA GLY A 190 9.80 11.06 12.78
C GLY A 190 9.23 10.29 13.98
N LYS A 191 8.15 9.52 13.81
CA LYS A 191 7.64 8.63 14.85
C LYS A 191 8.53 7.40 14.99
N HIS A 192 8.60 6.84 16.19
CA HIS A 192 9.32 5.60 16.48
C HIS A 192 8.36 4.40 16.41
N LEU A 193 8.86 3.28 15.88
CA LEU A 193 8.12 2.02 15.87
C LEU A 193 8.19 1.30 17.22
N PHE A 194 9.28 1.47 17.96
CA PHE A 194 9.60 0.71 19.17
C PHE A 194 9.95 1.62 20.36
N ASP A 195 9.51 1.24 21.55
CA ASP A 195 9.91 1.89 22.80
C ASP A 195 11.37 1.60 23.19
N LYS A 196 11.83 2.21 24.29
CA LYS A 196 13.19 2.00 24.84
C LYS A 196 13.48 0.55 25.24
N ARG A 197 12.46 -0.32 25.34
CA ARG A 197 12.58 -1.75 25.64
C ARG A 197 12.46 -2.61 24.37
N ASN A 198 12.56 -1.99 23.20
CA ASN A 198 12.42 -2.62 21.89
C ASN A 198 11.06 -3.33 21.70
N ARG A 199 10.00 -2.83 22.35
CA ARG A 199 8.62 -3.30 22.17
C ARG A 199 7.91 -2.39 21.19
N PHE A 200 7.13 -2.97 20.27
CA PHE A 200 6.34 -2.19 19.32
C PHE A 200 5.42 -1.22 20.08
N ALA A 201 5.46 0.06 19.73
CA ALA A 201 4.86 1.15 20.49
C ALA A 201 4.04 2.14 19.64
N LEU A 202 4.17 2.10 18.31
CA LEU A 202 3.38 2.94 17.41
C LEU A 202 1.87 2.73 17.66
N LYS A 203 1.12 3.82 17.72
CA LYS A 203 -0.34 3.82 17.89
C LYS A 203 -1.03 4.70 16.87
N ILE A 204 -2.14 4.21 16.33
CA ILE A 204 -2.99 4.98 15.41
C ILE A 204 -4.34 5.20 16.08
N VAL A 205 -4.60 6.43 16.51
CA VAL A 205 -5.83 6.78 17.24
C VAL A 205 -6.80 7.53 16.34
N GLN A 206 -8.10 7.41 16.59
CA GLN A 206 -9.07 8.22 15.86
C GLN A 206 -8.85 9.70 16.18
N PRO A 207 -8.83 10.58 15.17
CA PRO A 207 -8.63 12.00 15.40
C PRO A 207 -9.72 12.54 16.34
N ALA A 208 -9.34 13.34 17.33
CA ALA A 208 -10.31 14.00 18.20
C ALA A 208 -11.30 14.85 17.38
N ALA A 209 -12.57 14.88 17.79
CA ALA A 209 -13.63 15.63 17.13
C ALA A 209 -13.40 17.17 17.11
N LYS A 210 -12.42 17.67 17.86
CA LYS A 210 -12.02 19.09 17.86
C LYS A 210 -10.65 19.22 17.19
N ALA A 211 -10.64 19.85 16.01
CA ALA A 211 -9.41 20.24 15.31
C ALA A 211 -8.49 21.03 16.26
N GLY A 212 -7.25 20.57 16.43
CA GLY A 212 -6.23 21.24 17.26
C GLY A 212 -5.91 20.58 18.61
N GLN A 213 -6.56 19.48 19.00
CA GLN A 213 -6.18 18.72 20.20
C GLN A 213 -5.18 17.58 19.95
N ASN A 214 -4.93 17.20 18.69
CA ASN A 214 -4.06 16.07 18.37
C ASN A 214 -2.62 16.55 18.15
N ASN A 215 -2.01 17.07 19.21
CA ASN A 215 -0.56 17.16 19.29
C ASN A 215 -0.06 15.96 20.08
N HIS A 216 -0.05 14.79 19.43
CA HIS A 216 0.62 13.62 19.98
C HIS A 216 2.12 13.92 20.07
N HIS A 217 2.53 14.50 21.18
CA HIS A 217 3.91 14.79 21.53
C HIS A 217 4.65 13.53 21.98
N ASP A 218 3.92 12.43 22.22
CA ASP A 218 4.57 11.13 22.31
C ASP A 218 5.14 10.77 20.92
N GLY A 219 6.38 10.29 20.90
CA GLY A 219 7.06 9.92 19.64
C GLY A 219 6.43 8.71 18.94
N PHE A 220 5.21 8.30 19.30
CA PHE A 220 4.63 7.01 18.93
C PHE A 220 3.17 7.08 18.45
N THR A 221 2.41 8.13 18.79
CA THR A 221 1.00 8.20 18.40
C THR A 221 0.80 9.12 17.20
N ILE A 222 -0.09 8.70 16.30
CA ILE A 222 -0.54 9.47 15.14
C ILE A 222 -2.06 9.44 15.00
N ASP A 223 -2.60 10.41 14.28
CA ASP A 223 -4.00 10.45 13.88
C ASP A 223 -4.28 9.50 12.72
N GLY A 224 -5.21 8.58 12.95
CA GLY A 224 -5.81 7.72 11.95
C GLY A 224 -6.76 8.45 11.00
N ILE A 225 -7.47 7.66 10.20
CA ILE A 225 -8.47 8.17 9.27
C ILE A 225 -9.82 8.20 9.99
N SER A 226 -10.47 9.37 10.02
CA SER A 226 -11.79 9.55 10.62
C SER A 226 -12.81 8.59 9.99
N GLY A 227 -13.52 7.84 10.83
CA GLY A 227 -14.52 6.85 10.37
C GLY A 227 -13.93 5.53 9.85
N ALA A 228 -12.60 5.39 9.81
CA ALA A 228 -11.91 4.18 9.32
C ALA A 228 -11.05 3.54 10.44
N THR A 229 -11.66 3.32 11.61
CA THR A 229 -10.99 2.70 12.77
C THR A 229 -10.44 1.30 12.48
N ILE A 230 -11.17 0.48 11.72
CA ILE A 230 -10.73 -0.88 11.34
C ILE A 230 -9.47 -0.82 10.48
N THR A 231 -9.46 0.03 9.44
CA THR A 231 -8.29 0.24 8.59
C THR A 231 -7.10 0.78 9.39
N SER A 232 -7.35 1.72 10.30
CA SER A 232 -6.31 2.29 11.17
C SER A 232 -5.68 1.23 12.08
N SER A 233 -6.50 0.40 12.74
CA SER A 233 -6.02 -0.73 13.55
C SER A 233 -5.32 -1.80 12.71
N GLY A 234 -5.80 -2.04 11.48
CA GLY A 234 -5.16 -2.93 10.51
C GLY A 234 -3.72 -2.50 10.20
N ILE A 235 -3.49 -1.20 9.96
CA ILE A 235 -2.15 -0.65 9.69
C ILE A 235 -1.23 -0.85 10.89
N GLU A 236 -1.70 -0.54 12.11
CA GLU A 236 -0.91 -0.71 13.34
C GLU A 236 -0.47 -2.17 13.52
N ASN A 237 -1.42 -3.12 13.42
CA ASN A 237 -1.14 -4.55 13.54
C ASN A 237 -0.24 -5.07 12.42
N ALA A 238 -0.40 -4.55 11.21
CA ALA A 238 0.46 -4.92 10.09
C ALA A 238 1.89 -4.42 10.29
N PHE A 239 2.08 -3.18 10.71
CA PHE A 239 3.42 -2.65 10.97
C PHE A 239 4.10 -3.44 12.09
N LYS A 240 3.37 -3.80 13.13
CA LYS A 240 3.88 -4.68 14.20
C LYS A 240 4.35 -6.03 13.66
N PHE A 241 3.57 -6.64 12.76
CA PHE A 241 3.93 -7.92 12.15
C PHE A 241 5.15 -7.79 11.24
N TRP A 242 5.11 -6.89 10.26
CA TRP A 242 6.16 -6.75 9.24
C TRP A 242 7.51 -6.33 9.84
N THR A 243 7.50 -5.55 10.92
CA THR A 243 8.72 -5.15 11.63
C THR A 243 9.15 -6.15 12.71
N GLY A 244 8.39 -7.22 12.89
CA GLY A 244 8.65 -8.29 13.85
C GLY A 244 9.63 -9.35 13.34
N LYS A 245 10.03 -10.25 14.25
CA LYS A 245 11.03 -11.31 14.01
C LYS A 245 10.68 -12.29 12.89
N GLU A 246 9.40 -12.46 12.58
CA GLU A 246 8.95 -13.42 11.56
C GLU A 246 9.01 -12.86 10.13
N ALA A 247 9.23 -11.54 10.01
CA ALA A 247 9.32 -10.81 8.76
C ALA A 247 10.64 -10.03 8.69
N TYR A 248 10.60 -8.69 8.66
CA TYR A 248 11.79 -7.86 8.43
C TYR A 248 12.59 -7.52 9.69
N GLY A 249 12.19 -8.01 10.87
CA GLY A 249 12.80 -7.62 12.14
C GLY A 249 14.31 -7.87 12.25
N SER A 250 14.86 -8.82 11.50
CA SER A 250 16.32 -9.11 11.49
C SER A 250 17.15 -8.04 10.78
N VAL A 251 16.56 -7.30 9.83
CA VAL A 251 17.25 -6.24 9.08
C VAL A 251 17.03 -4.85 9.68
N LEU A 252 16.16 -4.71 10.69
CA LEU A 252 15.84 -3.45 11.37
C LEU A 252 16.66 -3.26 12.65
#